data_AF-A0A7S2VMK2-F1
#
_entry.id   AF-A0A7S2VMK2-F1
#
_cell.length_a   1.000
_cell.length_b   1.000
_cell.length_c   1.000
_cell.angle_alpha   90.00
_cell.angle_beta   90.00
_cell.angle_gamma   90.00
#
_symmetry.space_group_name_H-M   'P 1'
#
loop_
_entity.id
_entity.type
_entity.pdbx_description
1 polymer ?
#
loop_
_entity_poly.entity_id
_entity_poly.type
_entity_poly.pdbx_seq_one_letter_code
_entity_poly.pdbx_strand_id
1 'polypeptide(L)'
;EITAGTAADAPAASAPAAGGVAADASAAGAAAQTGEEAPTAGAGTGGNETLADMCRARASTGIADADDNAERWVVSFKLASFEAFCVRHPDAVEPPTKAIKKFLEDFVKKADLSSLKISDMFKALKERFGAVRPTLLQRCREWAKENVEKKLKEDEKSKGGLNTKRGSEGQPMPKQFVAGAAQADEAECARISEQADVDWAINILVPWGFKPDNKEEPLFRPPARVVMPILLGLKDLDKKRPIREVLKGTQLGRAVSCMRHHGDAEVGKLARSLVAQWKV
;
A
#
# COMPACT_ATOMS: atom_id res chain seq x y z
N GLU A 1 31.39 57.84 8.02
CA GLU A 1 30.56 56.68 8.41
C GLU A 1 30.95 55.46 7.57
N ILE A 2 31.30 54.40 8.30
CA ILE A 2 31.46 52.97 7.96
C ILE A 2 32.22 52.59 6.68
N THR A 3 33.47 52.22 6.95
CA THR A 3 34.47 51.42 6.24
C THR A 3 34.12 49.93 6.07
N ALA A 4 34.61 49.37 4.95
CA ALA A 4 35.27 48.06 4.74
C ALA A 4 34.63 46.74 5.21
N GLY A 5 34.71 45.72 4.33
CA GLY A 5 34.48 44.31 4.66
C GLY A 5 34.86 43.37 3.50
N THR A 6 36.16 43.10 3.37
CA THR A 6 36.78 42.07 2.51
C THR A 6 36.86 40.72 3.25
N ALA A 7 37.05 39.62 2.50
CA ALA A 7 37.41 38.23 2.87
C ALA A 7 36.22 37.23 2.79
N ALA A 8 36.35 35.98 2.33
CA ALA A 8 37.46 35.09 1.96
C ALA A 8 36.91 34.09 0.91
N ASP A 9 37.59 33.79 -0.19
CA ASP A 9 38.58 32.70 -0.36
C ASP A 9 38.24 31.39 0.38
N ALA A 10 37.82 30.37 -0.37
CA ALA A 10 37.64 29.00 0.09
C ALA A 10 38.22 28.03 -0.96
N PRO A 11 39.07 27.07 -0.55
CA PRO A 11 39.89 26.29 -1.48
C PRO A 11 39.16 25.09 -2.07
N ALA A 12 39.57 24.76 -3.30
CA ALA A 12 39.26 23.53 -4.01
C ALA A 12 39.76 22.30 -3.24
N ALA A 13 38.87 21.32 -3.04
CA ALA A 13 39.22 19.99 -2.53
C ALA A 13 38.92 18.92 -3.59
N SER A 14 39.99 18.62 -4.32
CA SER A 14 40.45 17.33 -4.85
C SER A 14 39.50 16.13 -4.91
N ALA A 15 39.33 15.64 -6.13
CA ALA A 15 38.95 14.28 -6.47
C ALA A 15 40.04 13.26 -6.07
N PRO A 16 39.68 11.97 -5.90
CA PRO A 16 40.59 10.87 -6.15
C PRO A 16 40.19 10.11 -7.42
N ALA A 17 41.12 10.08 -8.38
CA ALA A 17 41.19 9.12 -9.47
C ALA A 17 42.45 8.24 -9.27
N ALA A 18 42.31 6.93 -9.49
CA ALA A 18 43.33 5.87 -9.76
C ALA A 18 42.88 4.57 -9.06
N GLY A 19 42.94 3.36 -9.62
CA GLY A 19 43.39 2.76 -10.89
C GLY A 19 42.61 1.43 -11.07
N GLY A 20 42.50 0.77 -12.24
CA GLY A 20 43.58 0.22 -13.07
C GLY A 20 44.36 -0.86 -12.28
N VAL A 21 44.56 -2.12 -12.69
CA VAL A 21 44.69 -2.76 -14.02
C VAL A 21 44.66 -4.31 -13.86
N ALA A 22 44.39 -5.01 -14.98
CA ALA A 22 44.81 -6.37 -15.39
C ALA A 22 44.12 -7.60 -14.75
N ALA A 23 43.41 -8.47 -15.48
CA ALA A 23 43.74 -9.31 -16.65
C ALA A 23 44.64 -10.51 -16.31
N ASP A 24 44.05 -11.72 -16.33
CA ASP A 24 44.69 -12.90 -16.91
C ASP A 24 43.62 -13.92 -17.36
N ALA A 25 44.01 -14.72 -18.35
CA ALA A 25 43.21 -15.48 -19.29
C ALA A 25 43.31 -16.99 -19.05
N SER A 26 42.78 -17.75 -20.02
CA SER A 26 43.00 -19.17 -20.31
C SER A 26 41.98 -20.17 -19.74
N ALA A 27 41.56 -21.25 -20.42
CA ALA A 27 41.25 -21.59 -21.82
C ALA A 27 40.74 -23.05 -21.83
N ALA A 28 40.05 -23.40 -22.93
CA ALA A 28 40.01 -24.70 -23.63
C ALA A 28 39.04 -25.83 -23.22
N GLY A 29 38.39 -26.38 -24.27
CA GLY A 29 37.78 -27.72 -24.38
C GLY A 29 36.34 -27.70 -24.94
N ALA A 30 36.10 -27.69 -26.27
CA ALA A 30 35.89 -28.85 -27.19
C ALA A 30 34.65 -29.71 -26.83
N ALA A 31 33.72 -30.17 -27.69
CA ALA A 31 33.55 -30.35 -29.14
C ALA A 31 32.02 -30.56 -29.46
N ALA A 32 31.47 -30.05 -30.57
CA ALA A 32 31.01 -30.74 -31.81
C ALA A 32 29.88 -31.81 -31.74
N GLN A 33 28.77 -31.57 -32.49
CA GLN A 33 28.00 -32.45 -33.43
C GLN A 33 26.55 -31.93 -33.60
N THR A 34 26.09 -31.40 -34.75
CA THR A 34 25.54 -31.99 -36.01
C THR A 34 24.22 -32.79 -35.92
N GLY A 35 23.29 -32.45 -36.83
CA GLY A 35 21.99 -33.10 -37.14
C GLY A 35 20.86 -32.06 -37.12
N GLU A 36 20.39 -31.43 -38.20
CA GLU A 36 19.84 -31.92 -39.49
C GLU A 36 18.67 -32.90 -39.33
N GLU A 37 17.43 -32.38 -39.32
CA GLU A 37 16.38 -32.70 -40.30
C GLU A 37 15.07 -31.93 -39.99
N ALA A 38 14.51 -31.29 -41.02
CA ALA A 38 13.09 -30.97 -41.15
C ALA A 38 12.40 -32.16 -41.85
N PRO A 39 11.05 -32.34 -41.78
CA PRO A 39 10.19 -31.62 -42.73
C PRO A 39 8.78 -31.19 -42.23
N THR A 40 8.36 -30.04 -42.74
CA THR A 40 7.11 -29.78 -43.49
C THR A 40 5.72 -29.83 -42.83
N ALA A 41 5.12 -28.62 -42.85
CA ALA A 41 3.72 -28.25 -43.13
C ALA A 41 2.56 -28.72 -42.23
N GLY A 42 1.99 -27.73 -41.52
CA GLY A 42 0.58 -27.69 -41.14
C GLY A 42 0.11 -26.25 -41.20
N ALA A 43 -0.60 -25.89 -42.28
CA ALA A 43 -1.20 -24.58 -42.48
C ALA A 43 -2.31 -24.34 -41.45
N GLY A 44 -2.20 -23.24 -40.71
CA GLY A 44 -3.20 -22.76 -39.76
C GLY A 44 -3.24 -21.24 -39.80
N THR A 45 -3.94 -20.72 -40.81
CA THR A 45 -4.26 -19.31 -40.98
C THR A 45 -5.24 -18.86 -39.89
N GLY A 46 -4.92 -17.78 -39.17
CA GLY A 46 -5.95 -16.94 -38.56
C GLY A 46 -5.60 -16.35 -37.19
N GLY A 47 -5.40 -15.03 -37.15
CA GLY A 47 -5.59 -14.24 -35.93
C GLY A 47 -4.32 -13.78 -35.22
N ASN A 48 -3.40 -13.13 -35.92
CA ASN A 48 -2.40 -12.29 -35.26
C ASN A 48 -3.07 -10.95 -34.90
N GLU A 49 -4.00 -10.99 -33.94
CA GLU A 49 -4.51 -9.77 -33.32
C GLU A 49 -3.38 -9.22 -32.45
N THR A 50 -2.80 -8.13 -32.92
CA THR A 50 -1.78 -7.37 -32.22
C THR A 50 -2.26 -7.07 -30.79
N LEU A 51 -1.38 -7.20 -29.79
CA LEU A 51 -1.67 -6.80 -28.41
C LEU A 51 -2.21 -5.34 -28.31
N ALA A 52 -1.89 -4.52 -29.32
CA ALA A 52 -2.42 -3.17 -29.52
C ALA A 52 -3.93 -3.12 -29.85
N ASP A 53 -4.48 -4.12 -30.56
CA ASP A 53 -5.90 -4.21 -30.87
C ASP A 53 -6.73 -4.70 -29.66
N MET A 54 -6.16 -5.58 -28.83
CA MET A 54 -6.80 -5.99 -27.57
C MET A 54 -6.93 -4.83 -26.56
N CYS A 55 -5.95 -3.90 -26.53
CA CYS A 55 -6.07 -2.69 -25.72
C CYS A 55 -7.15 -1.72 -26.24
N ARG A 56 -7.41 -1.71 -27.55
CA ARG A 56 -8.41 -0.85 -28.18
C ARG A 56 -9.84 -1.41 -28.04
N ALA A 57 -10.01 -2.72 -28.10
CA ALA A 57 -11.32 -3.37 -27.93
C ALA A 57 -11.88 -3.29 -26.50
N ARG A 58 -11.02 -3.19 -25.47
CA ARG A 58 -11.44 -3.08 -24.06
C ARG A 58 -11.77 -1.64 -23.62
N ALA A 59 -11.44 -0.62 -24.42
CA ALA A 59 -11.88 0.75 -24.18
C ALA A 59 -13.37 0.97 -24.49
N SER A 60 -14.02 0.00 -25.15
CA SER A 60 -15.37 0.13 -25.71
C SER A 60 -16.47 -0.54 -24.88
N THR A 61 -16.13 -1.28 -23.82
CA THR A 61 -17.10 -2.04 -23.01
C THR A 61 -17.12 -1.58 -21.56
N GLY A 62 -17.91 -0.54 -21.30
CA GLY A 62 -18.50 -0.28 -19.98
C GLY A 62 -17.93 0.93 -19.23
N ILE A 63 -18.60 2.08 -19.37
CA ILE A 63 -19.51 2.69 -18.39
C ILE A 63 -20.05 3.92 -19.12
N ALA A 64 -21.29 3.80 -19.59
CA ALA A 64 -22.03 4.88 -20.23
C ALA A 64 -22.60 5.79 -19.12
N ASP A 65 -21.75 6.64 -18.55
CA ASP A 65 -22.18 7.86 -17.88
C ASP A 65 -21.72 9.03 -18.74
N ALA A 66 -22.68 9.87 -19.09
CA ALA A 66 -22.63 10.87 -20.14
C ALA A 66 -21.61 11.98 -19.85
N ASP A 67 -20.54 12.01 -20.64
CA ASP A 67 -19.81 13.23 -21.03
C ASP A 67 -19.00 12.89 -22.30
N ASP A 68 -19.73 12.80 -23.42
CA ASP A 68 -19.27 12.31 -24.73
C ASP A 68 -18.24 13.22 -25.43
N ASN A 69 -17.67 14.20 -24.73
CA ASN A 69 -16.70 15.15 -25.29
C ASN A 69 -15.48 15.40 -24.39
N ALA A 70 -15.30 14.61 -23.33
CA ALA A 70 -14.08 14.67 -22.54
C ALA A 70 -12.93 14.03 -23.33
N GLU A 71 -11.98 14.86 -23.80
CA GLU A 71 -10.76 14.40 -24.45
C GLU A 71 -10.00 13.42 -23.54
N ARG A 72 -9.97 12.13 -23.92
CA ARG A 72 -9.32 11.07 -23.14
C ARG A 72 -7.88 10.92 -23.59
N TRP A 73 -6.96 11.37 -22.75
CA TRP A 73 -5.54 11.18 -22.95
C TRP A 73 -5.09 9.83 -22.39
N VAL A 74 -4.48 8.99 -23.24
CA VAL A 74 -3.85 7.74 -22.79
C VAL A 74 -2.37 8.01 -22.54
N VAL A 75 -1.98 8.01 -21.26
CA VAL A 75 -0.58 8.16 -20.85
C VAL A 75 0.01 6.77 -20.60
N SER A 76 1.09 6.44 -21.29
CA SER A 76 1.86 5.22 -21.06
C SER A 76 3.25 5.56 -20.52
N PHE A 77 3.73 4.73 -19.60
CA PHE A 77 5.07 4.85 -19.03
C PHE A 77 5.68 3.47 -18.85
N LYS A 78 7.01 3.42 -18.82
CA LYS A 78 7.73 2.17 -18.53
C LYS A 78 7.48 1.78 -17.07
N LEU A 79 7.21 0.50 -16.82
CA LEU A 79 6.93 -0.03 -15.49
C LEU A 79 8.05 0.32 -14.49
N ALA A 80 9.31 0.12 -14.87
CA ALA A 80 10.46 0.42 -14.02
C ALA A 80 10.55 1.91 -13.61
N SER A 81 10.17 2.82 -14.52
CA SER A 81 10.13 4.26 -14.21
C SER A 81 9.04 4.58 -13.19
N PHE A 82 7.89 3.90 -13.28
CA PHE A 82 6.80 4.07 -12.33
C PHE A 82 7.11 3.45 -10.96
N GLU A 83 7.74 2.27 -10.92
CA GLU A 83 8.25 1.70 -9.67
C GLU A 83 9.22 2.66 -8.98
N ALA A 84 10.18 3.22 -9.72
CA ALA A 84 11.11 4.23 -9.19
C ALA A 84 10.40 5.51 -8.71
N PHE A 85 9.35 5.93 -9.40
CA PHE A 85 8.51 7.05 -8.99
C PHE A 85 7.78 6.74 -7.66
N CYS A 86 7.14 5.59 -7.53
CA CYS A 86 6.43 5.17 -6.31
C CYS A 86 7.36 4.98 -5.10
N VAL A 87 8.64 4.65 -5.31
CA VAL A 87 9.63 4.63 -4.22
C VAL A 87 9.83 6.02 -3.62
N ARG A 88 9.82 7.08 -4.45
CA ARG A 88 9.94 8.48 -4.00
C ARG A 88 8.60 9.04 -3.50
N HIS A 89 7.50 8.62 -4.12
CA HIS A 89 6.14 9.07 -3.87
C HIS A 89 5.23 7.88 -3.50
N PRO A 90 5.38 7.32 -2.29
CA PRO A 90 4.57 6.17 -1.86
C PRO A 90 3.07 6.50 -1.75
N ASP A 91 2.74 7.78 -1.57
CA ASP A 91 1.40 8.36 -1.58
C ASP A 91 0.68 8.20 -2.93
N ALA A 92 1.42 8.01 -4.03
CA ALA A 92 0.84 7.71 -5.33
C ALA A 92 0.18 6.32 -5.39
N VAL A 93 0.60 5.38 -4.53
CA VAL A 93 0.00 4.04 -4.47
C VAL A 93 -1.20 4.04 -3.54
N GLU A 94 -1.02 4.57 -2.33
CA GLU A 94 -2.03 4.64 -1.29
C GLU A 94 -1.77 5.88 -0.41
N PRO A 95 -2.79 6.69 -0.09
CA PRO A 95 -2.63 7.78 0.86
C PRO A 95 -2.23 7.25 2.25
N PRO A 96 -1.36 7.96 3.00
CA PRO A 96 -0.92 7.50 4.32
C PRO A 96 -2.08 7.30 5.29
N THR A 97 -2.21 6.10 5.85
CA THR A 97 -3.31 5.74 6.77
C THR A 97 -3.43 6.71 7.95
N LYS A 98 -2.31 7.16 8.52
CA LYS A 98 -2.28 8.19 9.59
C LYS A 98 -2.95 9.49 9.18
N ALA A 99 -2.70 9.95 7.95
CA ALA A 99 -3.28 11.19 7.44
C ALA A 99 -4.81 11.06 7.25
N ILE A 100 -5.26 9.91 6.75
CA ILE A 100 -6.69 9.63 6.57
C ILE A 100 -7.40 9.56 7.92
N LYS A 101 -6.87 8.81 8.89
CA LYS A 101 -7.46 8.71 10.23
C LYS A 101 -7.57 10.08 10.90
N LYS A 102 -6.48 10.85 10.89
CA LYS A 102 -6.48 12.21 11.43
C LYS A 102 -7.53 13.09 10.76
N PHE A 103 -7.62 13.02 9.42
CA PHE A 103 -8.64 13.74 8.68
C PHE A 103 -10.07 13.34 9.09
N LEU A 104 -10.34 12.04 9.20
CA LEU A 104 -11.65 11.53 9.63
C LEU A 104 -11.99 11.96 11.06
N GLU A 105 -11.03 11.90 11.98
CA GLU A 105 -11.20 12.39 13.34
C GLU A 105 -11.53 13.89 13.37
N ASP A 106 -10.77 14.71 12.64
CA ASP A 106 -10.99 16.15 12.56
C ASP A 106 -12.33 16.48 11.88
N PHE A 107 -12.73 15.70 10.89
CA PHE A 107 -14.02 15.82 10.20
C PHE A 107 -15.18 15.51 11.15
N VAL A 108 -15.14 14.38 11.86
CA VAL A 108 -16.19 13.97 12.81
C VAL A 108 -16.24 14.92 14.01
N LYS A 109 -15.10 15.45 14.48
CA LYS A 109 -15.07 16.46 15.56
C LYS A 109 -15.81 17.74 15.15
N LYS A 110 -15.58 18.25 13.94
CA LYS A 110 -16.19 19.49 13.44
C LYS A 110 -17.65 19.33 13.01
N ALA A 111 -18.02 18.16 12.52
CA ALA A 111 -19.37 17.94 12.00
C ALA A 111 -20.42 17.78 13.11
N ASP A 112 -21.64 18.23 12.82
CA ASP A 112 -22.80 17.92 13.65
C ASP A 112 -23.28 16.48 13.37
N LEU A 113 -23.35 15.68 14.44
CA LEU A 113 -23.74 14.27 14.38
C LEU A 113 -25.15 14.05 13.83
N SER A 114 -26.05 15.03 13.98
CA SER A 114 -27.43 14.93 13.49
C SER A 114 -27.52 15.03 11.96
N SER A 115 -26.55 15.68 11.33
CA SER A 115 -26.56 16.02 9.90
C SER A 115 -25.50 15.27 9.09
N LEU A 116 -24.61 14.52 9.76
CA LEU A 116 -23.45 13.90 9.13
C LEU A 116 -23.88 12.77 8.18
N LYS A 117 -23.68 13.00 6.87
CA LYS A 117 -23.84 11.98 5.83
C LYS A 117 -22.49 11.35 5.48
N ILE A 118 -22.48 10.01 5.37
CA ILE A 118 -21.28 9.25 4.97
C ILE A 118 -20.84 9.64 3.54
N SER A 119 -21.78 10.01 2.66
CA SER A 119 -21.49 10.49 1.30
C SER A 119 -20.62 11.74 1.29
N ASP A 120 -20.90 12.69 2.19
CA ASP A 120 -20.23 13.99 2.23
C ASP A 120 -18.81 13.83 2.77
N MET A 121 -18.63 12.93 3.73
CA MET A 121 -17.32 12.51 4.21
C MET A 121 -16.48 11.88 3.09
N PHE A 122 -17.04 10.98 2.27
CA PHE A 122 -16.31 10.39 1.15
C PHE A 122 -16.02 11.39 0.04
N LYS A 123 -16.91 12.35 -0.21
CA LYS A 123 -16.66 13.46 -1.13
C LYS A 123 -15.47 14.29 -0.65
N ALA A 124 -15.44 14.66 0.63
CA ALA A 124 -14.34 15.42 1.23
C ALA A 124 -13.02 14.63 1.24
N LEU A 125 -13.09 13.31 1.44
CA LEU A 125 -11.93 12.42 1.39
C LEU A 125 -11.38 12.32 -0.05
N LYS A 126 -12.26 12.22 -1.06
CA LYS A 126 -11.88 12.23 -2.47
C LYS A 126 -11.28 13.57 -2.90
N GLU A 127 -11.81 14.67 -2.39
CA GLU A 127 -11.28 16.01 -2.65
C GLU A 127 -9.89 16.19 -2.03
N ARG A 128 -9.65 15.64 -0.83
CA ARG A 128 -8.37 15.81 -0.13
C ARG A 128 -7.26 14.85 -0.58
N PHE A 129 -7.60 13.60 -0.85
CA PHE A 129 -6.63 12.53 -1.14
C PHE A 129 -6.72 11.98 -2.57
N GLY A 130 -7.64 12.50 -3.39
CA GLY A 130 -7.86 12.02 -4.75
C GLY A 130 -8.68 10.73 -4.80
N ALA A 131 -8.50 9.95 -5.87
CA ALA A 131 -9.22 8.70 -6.04
C ALA A 131 -8.73 7.66 -5.02
N VAL A 132 -9.61 7.27 -4.09
CA VAL A 132 -9.31 6.27 -3.07
C VAL A 132 -9.93 4.92 -3.46
N ARG A 133 -9.19 3.84 -3.20
CA ARG A 133 -9.62 2.48 -3.54
C ARG A 133 -10.90 2.11 -2.77
N PRO A 134 -11.83 1.34 -3.39
CA PRO A 134 -13.06 0.91 -2.73
C PRO A 134 -12.83 0.17 -1.40
N THR A 135 -11.79 -0.67 -1.32
CA THR A 135 -11.43 -1.40 -0.11
C THR A 135 -10.97 -0.47 1.02
N LEU A 136 -10.20 0.56 0.70
CA LEU A 136 -9.80 1.57 1.69
C LEU A 136 -11.00 2.43 2.12
N LEU A 137 -11.94 2.74 1.22
CA LEU A 137 -13.18 3.44 1.58
C LEU A 137 -14.04 2.64 2.56
N GLN A 138 -14.06 1.31 2.44
CA GLN A 138 -14.74 0.44 3.41
C GLN A 138 -14.11 0.57 4.81
N ARG A 139 -12.78 0.54 4.91
CA ARG A 139 -12.09 0.78 6.19
C ARG A 139 -12.32 2.19 6.74
N CYS A 140 -12.35 3.20 5.86
CA CYS A 140 -12.67 4.56 6.26
C CYS A 140 -14.08 4.66 6.86
N ARG A 141 -15.03 3.85 6.39
CA ARG A 141 -16.38 3.77 6.97
C ARG A 141 -16.34 3.22 8.40
N GLU A 142 -15.54 2.20 8.64
CA GLU A 142 -15.35 1.62 9.98
C GLU A 142 -14.69 2.62 10.93
N TRP A 143 -13.61 3.28 10.51
CA TRP A 143 -12.97 4.33 11.31
C TRP A 143 -13.91 5.50 11.60
N ALA A 144 -14.73 5.91 10.62
CA ALA A 144 -15.73 6.94 10.83
C ALA A 144 -16.78 6.49 11.86
N LYS A 145 -17.25 5.24 11.79
CA LYS A 145 -18.18 4.66 12.76
C LYS A 145 -17.57 4.64 14.17
N GLU A 146 -16.34 4.17 14.32
CA GLU A 146 -15.61 4.17 15.60
C GLU A 146 -15.49 5.60 16.17
N ASN A 147 -15.15 6.58 15.34
CA ASN A 147 -15.03 7.98 15.74
C ASN A 147 -16.37 8.62 16.13
N VAL A 148 -17.45 8.30 15.42
CA VAL A 148 -18.81 8.77 15.75
C VAL A 148 -19.28 8.16 17.07
N GLU A 149 -19.10 6.85 17.27
CA GLU A 149 -19.43 6.18 18.54
C GLU A 149 -18.62 6.76 19.71
N LYS A 150 -17.34 7.05 19.49
CA LYS A 150 -16.49 7.71 20.49
C LYS A 150 -17.01 9.10 20.84
N LYS A 151 -17.34 9.93 19.83
CA LYS A 151 -17.90 11.27 20.04
C LYS A 151 -19.24 11.23 20.78
N LEU A 152 -20.14 10.31 20.43
CA LEU A 152 -21.42 10.11 21.13
C LEU A 152 -21.20 9.78 22.62
N LYS A 153 -20.28 8.87 22.93
CA LYS A 153 -19.95 8.52 24.32
C LYS A 153 -19.34 9.69 25.10
N GLU A 154 -18.57 10.55 24.44
CA GLU A 154 -18.00 11.76 25.05
C GLU A 154 -19.09 12.83 25.31
N ASP A 155 -20.04 12.98 24.38
CA ASP A 155 -21.19 13.88 24.52
C ASP A 155 -22.18 13.41 25.61
N GLU A 156 -22.39 12.10 25.77
CA GLU A 156 -23.20 11.55 26.86
C GLU A 156 -22.56 11.78 28.24
N LYS A 157 -21.23 11.58 28.33
CA LYS A 157 -20.48 11.83 29.57
C LYS A 157 -20.48 13.30 29.95
N SER A 158 -20.37 14.20 28.99
CA SER A 158 -20.40 15.65 29.26
C SER A 158 -21.80 16.12 29.69
N LYS A 159 -22.87 15.56 29.12
CA LYS A 159 -24.25 15.85 29.54
C LYS A 159 -24.60 15.25 30.91
N GLY A 160 -24.10 14.05 31.24
CA GLY A 160 -24.34 13.39 32.53
C GLY A 160 -23.56 13.98 33.72
N GLY A 161 -22.44 14.67 33.47
CA GLY A 161 -21.55 15.19 34.51
C GLY A 161 -21.99 16.49 35.20
N LEU A 162 -23.06 17.14 34.74
CA LEU A 162 -23.47 18.46 35.24
C LEU A 162 -24.40 18.44 36.46
N ASN A 163 -24.77 17.27 37.01
CA ASN A 163 -25.81 17.18 38.05
C ASN A 163 -25.39 16.63 39.43
N THR A 164 -24.10 16.47 39.72
CA THR A 164 -23.63 16.03 41.06
C THR A 164 -22.75 17.06 41.74
N LYS A 165 -23.34 18.22 42.07
CA LYS A 165 -22.76 19.17 43.02
C LYS A 165 -23.61 19.30 44.28
N ARG A 166 -23.63 18.23 45.08
CA ARG A 166 -23.86 18.31 46.54
C ARG A 166 -23.48 16.99 47.20
N GLY A 167 -22.41 16.99 47.99
CA GLY A 167 -22.16 15.91 48.95
C GLY A 167 -20.69 15.57 49.18
N SER A 168 -20.14 16.18 50.23
CA SER A 168 -19.09 15.63 51.11
C SER A 168 -17.66 15.50 50.58
N GLU A 169 -16.81 16.37 51.11
CA GLU A 169 -15.37 16.21 51.23
C GLU A 169 -15.04 14.87 51.92
N GLY A 170 -14.20 14.04 51.28
CA GLY A 170 -13.85 12.72 51.80
C GLY A 170 -12.79 12.01 50.96
N GLN A 171 -11.54 12.45 51.13
CA GLN A 171 -10.25 11.85 50.78
C GLN A 171 -9.99 11.30 49.35
N PRO A 172 -8.90 11.75 48.67
CA PRO A 172 -8.52 11.21 47.37
C PRO A 172 -7.85 9.83 47.51
N MET A 173 -8.55 8.79 47.07
CA MET A 173 -7.96 7.47 46.87
C MET A 173 -7.04 7.49 45.62
N PRO A 174 -5.79 6.98 45.70
CA PRO A 174 -4.90 6.93 44.55
C PRO A 174 -5.44 5.94 43.52
N LYS A 175 -5.90 6.47 42.38
CA LYS A 175 -6.35 5.66 41.24
C LYS A 175 -5.15 4.91 40.66
N GLN A 176 -5.15 3.59 40.82
CA GLN A 176 -4.28 2.69 40.04
C GLN A 176 -4.56 2.93 38.56
N PHE A 177 -3.59 3.53 37.88
CA PHE A 177 -3.53 3.58 36.42
C PHE A 177 -3.36 2.15 35.92
N VAL A 178 -4.46 1.54 35.48
CA VAL A 178 -4.40 0.36 34.62
C VAL A 178 -3.90 0.86 33.28
N ALA A 179 -2.62 0.59 32.99
CA ALA A 179 -1.98 0.90 31.73
C ALA A 179 -2.82 0.31 30.59
N GLY A 180 -3.41 1.18 29.78
CA GLY A 180 -4.15 0.79 28.59
C GLY A 180 -3.25 0.01 27.66
N ALA A 181 -3.78 -1.09 27.11
CA ALA A 181 -3.15 -1.82 26.03
C ALA A 181 -2.70 -0.84 24.95
N ALA A 182 -1.39 -0.71 24.77
CA ALA A 182 -0.81 0.18 23.80
C ALA A 182 -1.42 -0.14 22.42
N GLN A 183 -2.17 0.82 21.87
CA GLN A 183 -2.53 0.79 20.46
C GLN A 183 -1.21 0.84 19.70
N ALA A 184 -0.78 -0.31 19.16
CA ALA A 184 0.40 -0.37 18.31
C ALA A 184 0.26 0.68 17.21
N ASP A 185 1.31 1.46 17.00
CA ASP A 185 1.29 2.56 16.04
C ASP A 185 1.03 1.97 14.65
N GLU A 186 -0.15 2.21 14.07
CA GLU A 186 -0.59 1.51 12.86
C GLU A 186 0.27 1.84 11.61
N ALA A 187 1.11 2.88 11.68
CA ALA A 187 2.13 3.10 10.65
C ALA A 187 3.26 2.08 10.69
N GLU A 188 3.46 1.41 11.83
CA GLU A 188 4.42 0.34 11.98
C GLU A 188 3.74 -1.02 11.75
N CYS A 189 2.47 -1.17 12.15
CA CYS A 189 1.73 -2.43 11.99
C CYS A 189 0.28 -2.19 11.60
N ALA A 190 -0.11 -2.53 10.37
CA ALA A 190 -1.48 -2.40 9.93
C ALA A 190 -2.39 -3.37 10.71
N ARG A 191 -3.46 -2.86 11.32
CA ARG A 191 -4.45 -3.72 11.97
C ARG A 191 -5.23 -4.50 10.90
N ILE A 192 -5.07 -5.81 10.83
CA ILE A 192 -5.82 -6.70 9.92
C ILE A 192 -6.61 -7.67 10.78
N SER A 193 -7.94 -7.58 10.75
CA SER A 193 -8.83 -8.37 11.62
C SER A 193 -10.06 -8.89 10.89
N GLU A 194 -10.57 -8.16 9.91
CA GLU A 194 -11.76 -8.51 9.13
C GLU A 194 -11.42 -8.97 7.71
N GLN A 195 -12.38 -9.61 7.03
CA GLN A 195 -12.19 -10.03 5.64
C GLN A 195 -11.94 -8.83 4.71
N ALA A 196 -12.59 -7.69 4.99
CA ALA A 196 -12.34 -6.45 4.26
C ALA A 196 -10.88 -5.97 4.39
N ASP A 197 -10.25 -6.17 5.54
CA ASP A 197 -8.83 -5.85 5.74
C ASP A 197 -7.92 -6.79 4.93
N VAL A 198 -8.30 -8.06 4.78
CA VAL A 198 -7.56 -9.03 3.96
C VAL A 198 -7.64 -8.64 2.49
N ASP A 199 -8.82 -8.31 1.99
CA ASP A 199 -9.02 -7.87 0.61
C ASP A 199 -8.30 -6.55 0.36
N TRP A 200 -8.33 -5.63 1.32
CA TRP A 200 -7.51 -4.42 1.28
C TRP A 200 -6.01 -4.76 1.20
N ALA A 201 -5.50 -5.63 2.07
CA ALA A 201 -4.10 -6.05 2.06
C ALA A 201 -3.69 -6.66 0.71
N ILE A 202 -4.52 -7.51 0.10
CA ILE A 202 -4.27 -8.05 -1.25
C ILE A 202 -4.16 -6.92 -2.28
N ASN A 203 -5.08 -5.97 -2.24
CA ASN A 203 -5.08 -4.81 -3.14
C ASN A 203 -3.90 -3.86 -2.91
N ILE A 204 -3.31 -3.83 -1.71
CA ILE A 204 -2.07 -3.10 -1.45
C ILE A 204 -0.87 -3.84 -2.01
N LEU A 205 -0.77 -5.14 -1.71
CA LEU A 205 0.37 -5.98 -2.09
C LEU A 205 0.46 -6.17 -3.60
N VAL A 206 -0.70 -6.21 -4.28
CA VAL A 206 -0.82 -6.49 -5.71
C VAL A 206 -1.81 -5.52 -6.37
N PRO A 207 -1.50 -4.22 -6.42
CA PRO A 207 -2.48 -3.17 -6.73
C PRO A 207 -3.00 -3.21 -8.16
N TRP A 208 -2.26 -3.85 -9.07
CA TRP A 208 -2.64 -4.07 -10.47
C TRP A 208 -2.81 -5.55 -10.81
N GLY A 209 -2.87 -6.41 -9.79
CA GLY A 209 -3.00 -7.85 -9.96
C GLY A 209 -1.75 -8.53 -10.51
N PHE A 210 -1.94 -9.77 -10.95
CA PHE A 210 -0.88 -10.65 -11.44
C PHE A 210 -0.78 -10.56 -12.96
N LYS A 211 0.39 -10.89 -13.51
CA LYS A 211 0.55 -11.03 -14.96
C LYS A 211 -0.36 -12.16 -15.49
N PRO A 212 -0.96 -12.00 -16.68
CA PRO A 212 -1.81 -13.03 -17.27
C PRO A 212 -1.01 -14.29 -17.61
N ASP A 213 0.23 -14.12 -18.10
CA ASP A 213 1.11 -15.22 -18.53
C ASP A 213 1.74 -15.94 -17.35
N ASN A 214 2.06 -15.19 -16.29
CA ASN A 214 2.66 -15.71 -15.07
C ASN A 214 1.87 -15.25 -13.84
N LYS A 215 0.96 -16.12 -13.40
CA LYS A 215 0.10 -15.89 -12.23
C LYS A 215 0.86 -15.73 -10.91
N GLU A 216 2.16 -16.00 -10.90
CA GLU A 216 3.03 -15.85 -9.71
C GLU A 216 3.81 -14.54 -9.70
N GLU A 217 3.79 -13.76 -10.79
CA GLU A 217 4.49 -12.49 -10.85
C GLU A 217 3.50 -11.31 -10.80
N PRO A 218 3.67 -10.37 -9.85
CA PRO A 218 2.82 -9.19 -9.79
C PRO A 218 3.14 -8.27 -10.98
N LEU A 219 2.13 -7.56 -11.50
CA LEU A 219 2.33 -6.59 -12.57
C LEU A 219 3.19 -5.40 -12.11
N PHE A 220 3.08 -5.06 -10.83
CA PHE A 220 3.76 -3.95 -10.18
C PHE A 220 4.07 -4.32 -8.74
N ARG A 221 5.28 -4.01 -8.27
CA ARG A 221 5.69 -4.20 -6.88
C ARG A 221 5.61 -2.86 -6.14
N PRO A 222 4.72 -2.73 -5.13
CA PRO A 222 4.62 -1.50 -4.35
C PRO A 222 5.87 -1.25 -3.51
N PRO A 223 6.15 0.02 -3.14
CA PRO A 223 7.33 0.36 -2.36
C PRO A 223 7.28 -0.22 -0.93
N ALA A 224 8.45 -0.49 -0.36
CA ALA A 224 8.58 -1.11 0.97
C ALA A 224 7.83 -0.35 2.08
N ARG A 225 7.80 0.98 2.03
CA ARG A 225 7.08 1.84 3.00
C ARG A 225 5.59 1.55 3.09
N VAL A 226 4.98 1.09 2.00
CA VAL A 226 3.56 0.76 1.92
C VAL A 226 3.33 -0.71 2.27
N VAL A 227 4.24 -1.60 1.85
CA VAL A 227 4.10 -3.06 2.03
C VAL A 227 4.44 -3.51 3.46
N MET A 228 5.44 -2.91 4.09
CA MET A 228 5.97 -3.36 5.39
C MET A 228 4.90 -3.39 6.50
N PRO A 229 4.09 -2.34 6.70
CA PRO A 229 3.07 -2.34 7.76
C PRO A 229 2.02 -3.42 7.54
N ILE A 230 1.71 -3.75 6.27
CA ILE A 230 0.77 -4.82 5.92
C ILE A 230 1.34 -6.18 6.32
N LEU A 231 2.59 -6.48 5.95
CA LEU A 231 3.22 -7.75 6.28
C LEU A 231 3.36 -7.94 7.80
N LEU A 232 3.68 -6.87 8.53
CA LEU A 232 3.71 -6.91 9.99
C LEU A 232 2.32 -7.17 10.57
N GLY A 233 1.28 -6.54 10.04
CA GLY A 233 -0.12 -6.79 10.39
C GLY A 233 -0.56 -8.23 10.17
N LEU A 234 -0.13 -8.84 9.06
CA LEU A 234 -0.44 -10.23 8.71
C LEU A 234 0.21 -11.24 9.66
N LYS A 235 1.34 -10.90 10.27
CA LYS A 235 1.98 -11.73 11.29
C LYS A 235 1.10 -11.89 12.54
N ASP A 236 0.32 -10.87 12.88
CA ASP A 236 -0.61 -10.92 14.01
C ASP A 236 -1.94 -11.61 13.68
N LEU A 237 -2.31 -11.65 12.39
CA LEU A 237 -3.51 -12.37 11.93
C LEU A 237 -3.41 -13.88 12.18
N ASP A 238 -2.20 -14.43 12.03
CA ASP A 238 -1.90 -15.86 12.26
C ASP A 238 -2.33 -16.35 13.65
N LYS A 239 -2.29 -15.46 14.65
CA LYS A 239 -2.66 -15.79 16.04
C LYS A 239 -4.17 -15.79 16.31
N LYS A 240 -4.97 -15.13 15.45
CA LYS A 240 -6.37 -14.77 15.77
C LYS A 240 -7.42 -15.58 15.02
N ARG A 241 -7.10 -16.13 13.84
CA ARG A 241 -8.05 -16.80 12.96
C ARG A 241 -7.44 -18.06 12.34
N PRO A 242 -8.27 -19.02 11.87
CA PRO A 242 -7.79 -20.13 11.05
C PRO A 242 -7.27 -19.59 9.71
N ILE A 243 -6.00 -19.18 9.68
CA ILE A 243 -5.36 -18.56 8.52
C ILE A 243 -5.50 -19.43 7.25
N ARG A 244 -5.56 -20.76 7.41
CA ARG A 244 -5.74 -21.73 6.32
C ARG A 244 -7.04 -21.52 5.55
N GLU A 245 -8.13 -21.15 6.20
CA GLU A 245 -9.41 -20.90 5.53
C GLU A 245 -9.34 -19.60 4.71
N VAL A 246 -8.76 -18.57 5.30
CA VAL A 246 -8.53 -17.27 4.64
C VAL A 246 -7.63 -17.46 3.42
N LEU A 247 -6.54 -18.22 3.54
CA LEU A 247 -5.61 -18.49 2.43
C LEU A 247 -6.24 -19.32 1.31
N LYS A 248 -7.16 -20.23 1.62
CA LYS A 248 -7.89 -21.02 0.61
C LYS A 248 -8.93 -20.18 -0.13
N GLY A 249 -9.63 -19.30 0.59
CA GLY A 249 -10.68 -18.46 0.02
C GLY A 249 -10.17 -17.21 -0.71
N THR A 250 -8.91 -16.80 -0.47
CA THR A 250 -8.40 -15.52 -0.96
C THR A 250 -7.11 -15.67 -1.77
N GLN A 251 -6.66 -14.58 -2.38
CA GLN A 251 -5.38 -14.53 -3.10
C GLN A 251 -4.22 -14.07 -2.21
N LEU A 252 -4.43 -13.97 -0.89
CA LEU A 252 -3.45 -13.45 0.06
C LEU A 252 -2.14 -14.25 0.05
N GLY A 253 -2.23 -15.58 0.04
CA GLY A 253 -1.02 -16.43 0.02
C GLY A 253 -0.15 -16.18 -1.21
N ARG A 254 -0.79 -15.97 -2.37
CA ARG A 254 -0.09 -15.64 -3.62
C ARG A 254 0.53 -14.24 -3.54
N ALA A 255 -0.25 -13.25 -3.11
CA ALA A 255 0.20 -11.87 -2.93
C ALA A 255 1.46 -11.79 -2.04
N VAL A 256 1.46 -12.48 -0.89
CA VAL A 256 2.61 -12.50 0.03
C VAL A 256 3.77 -13.31 -0.55
N SER A 257 3.51 -14.41 -1.26
CA SER A 257 4.56 -15.18 -1.93
C SER A 257 5.35 -14.33 -2.94
N CYS A 258 4.68 -13.47 -3.70
CA CYS A 258 5.34 -12.55 -4.64
C CYS A 258 6.31 -11.58 -3.95
N MET A 259 6.03 -11.18 -2.71
CA MET A 259 6.89 -10.26 -1.96
C MET A 259 8.19 -10.91 -1.49
N ARG A 260 8.36 -12.24 -1.61
CA ARG A 260 9.62 -12.93 -1.28
C ARG A 260 10.80 -12.48 -2.13
N HIS A 261 10.52 -12.00 -3.35
CA HIS A 261 11.49 -11.50 -4.32
C HIS A 261 11.47 -9.97 -4.44
N HIS A 262 10.97 -9.29 -3.41
CA HIS A 262 10.97 -7.83 -3.35
C HIS A 262 12.41 -7.28 -3.30
N GLY A 263 12.65 -6.10 -3.89
CA GLY A 263 13.98 -5.49 -3.95
C GLY A 263 14.53 -5.06 -2.59
N ASP A 264 13.64 -4.81 -1.64
CA ASP A 264 13.98 -4.58 -0.23
C ASP A 264 14.15 -5.91 0.52
N ALA A 265 15.32 -6.10 1.13
CA ALA A 265 15.71 -7.35 1.80
C ALA A 265 14.85 -7.66 3.03
N GLU A 266 14.42 -6.65 3.79
CA GLU A 266 13.61 -6.83 4.99
C GLU A 266 12.19 -7.26 4.63
N VAL A 267 11.61 -6.65 3.59
CA VAL A 267 10.31 -7.07 3.04
C VAL A 267 10.36 -8.52 2.58
N GLY A 268 11.40 -8.89 1.82
CA GLY A 268 11.58 -10.26 1.35
C GLY A 268 11.77 -11.26 2.49
N LYS A 269 12.54 -10.91 3.53
CA LYS A 269 12.76 -11.74 4.72
C LYS A 269 11.46 -11.97 5.48
N LEU A 270 10.68 -10.93 5.71
CA LEU A 270 9.40 -11.02 6.41
C LEU A 270 8.38 -11.85 5.62
N ALA A 271 8.27 -11.63 4.31
CA ALA A 271 7.40 -12.41 3.44
C ALA A 271 7.79 -13.90 3.42
N ARG A 272 9.09 -14.23 3.38
CA ARG A 272 9.58 -15.61 3.49
C ARG A 272 9.20 -16.25 4.83
N SER A 273 9.33 -15.51 5.94
CA SER A 273 8.93 -15.98 7.27
C SER A 273 7.43 -16.28 7.34
N LEU A 274 6.58 -15.39 6.83
CA LEU A 274 5.12 -15.59 6.81
C LEU A 274 4.73 -16.81 5.98
N VAL A 275 5.28 -16.93 4.77
CA VAL A 275 5.01 -18.09 3.90
C VAL A 275 5.48 -19.39 4.54
N ALA A 276 6.60 -19.39 5.26
CA ALA A 276 7.06 -20.57 6.00
C ALA A 276 6.10 -20.95 7.13
N GLN A 277 5.60 -19.97 7.89
CA GLN A 277 4.64 -20.19 8.98
C GLN A 277 3.32 -20.78 8.47
N TRP A 278 2.81 -20.30 7.34
CA TRP A 278 1.53 -20.76 6.78
C TRP A 278 1.57 -22.11 6.07
N LYS A 279 2.76 -22.58 5.72
CA LYS A 279 2.95 -23.91 5.12
C LYS A 279 2.87 -25.04 6.14
N VAL A 280 3.08 -24.74 7.42
CA VAL A 280 3.00 -25.70 8.54
C VAL A 280 1.56 -26.06 8.82
#